data_AF-A0A973HPB9-F1
#
_entry.id   AF-A0A973HPB9-F1
#
_cell.length_a   1.000
_cell.length_b   1.000
_cell.length_c   1.000
_cell.angle_alpha   90.00
_cell.angle_beta   90.00
_cell.angle_gamma   90.00
#
_symmetry.space_group_name_H-M   'P 1'
#
loop_
_entity.id
_entity.type
_entity.pdbx_description
1 polymer ?
#
loop_
_entity_poly.entity_id
_entity_poly.type
_entity_poly.pdbx_seq_one_letter_code
_entity_poly.pdbx_strand_id
1 'polypeptide(L)'
;MNNQNNPNKPLKVPLIIFGIPFHNVSFETTLSWIKQTCKRRKSCLMATANLDFALMASHDPEMKHILLEADLCVADGMPIVWASGLLGPRLKERVTGSDLVPLIARMASKEGLRVFLLGGAEGVAEAAAKKLKKDNPKLEICGIISPANIDFLNINNADILAQLNASKPDILLVALGAPKQEKWIRMNLKSWNIPLAIGVGASFDFLAGIQKRSPKFLGAIGLEWIWRLGTAPKRLAKRYSKDLLFLVNHLLQLLTIRLSPKLRYVQNSKNKIVISEYNGVSLTLHSIHDTTEAEKEMSRLIKLSSHKHMVIYPENDGWLNSAELGILLYLSNKCRYQKKHMILIIRSKRMDRLIHLQKLNTYFDCVTQYDEAIDILASKLNDEIRIKEQDIWKF
;
A
#
# COMPACT_ATOMS: atom_id res chain seq x y z
N MET A 1 -22.33 20.30 -9.52
CA MET A 1 -22.84 19.32 -8.54
C MET A 1 -21.85 18.16 -8.44
N ASN A 2 -21.14 18.07 -7.31
CA ASN A 2 -19.99 17.17 -7.10
C ASN A 2 -20.44 15.72 -6.90
N ASN A 3 -20.16 14.87 -7.88
CA ASN A 3 -20.43 13.43 -7.85
C ASN A 3 -19.37 12.68 -7.02
N GLN A 4 -19.22 13.03 -5.74
CA GLN A 4 -18.25 12.43 -4.81
C GLN A 4 -18.77 11.20 -4.04
N ASN A 5 -20.05 10.81 -4.24
CA ASN A 5 -20.72 9.78 -3.45
C ASN A 5 -20.97 8.45 -4.21
N ASN A 6 -20.14 8.09 -5.19
CA ASN A 6 -20.23 6.76 -5.80
C ASN A 6 -19.40 5.74 -4.98
N PRO A 7 -20.02 4.82 -4.22
CA PRO A 7 -19.33 3.84 -3.37
C PRO A 7 -18.50 2.81 -4.17
N ASN A 8 -18.63 2.81 -5.50
CA ASN A 8 -17.88 1.96 -6.43
C ASN A 8 -16.72 2.69 -7.13
N LYS A 9 -16.42 3.95 -6.78
CA LYS A 9 -15.25 4.62 -7.37
C LYS A 9 -13.99 3.89 -6.89
N PRO A 10 -13.11 3.43 -7.80
CA PRO A 10 -11.85 2.83 -7.39
C PRO A 10 -11.09 3.82 -6.51
N LEU A 11 -10.36 3.28 -5.52
CA LEU A 11 -9.34 4.05 -4.82
C LEU A 11 -8.47 4.76 -5.87
N LYS A 12 -8.06 5.98 -5.56
CA LYS A 12 -7.18 6.75 -6.45
C LYS A 12 -5.95 5.90 -6.80
N VAL A 13 -5.48 6.00 -8.04
CA VAL A 13 -4.28 5.31 -8.51
C VAL A 13 -3.14 5.58 -7.51
N PRO A 14 -2.53 4.54 -6.91
CA PRO A 14 -1.37 4.74 -6.05
C PRO A 14 -0.17 5.18 -6.90
N LEU A 15 0.72 5.95 -6.32
CA LEU A 15 2.01 6.29 -6.91
C LEU A 15 3.06 5.34 -6.33
N ILE A 16 3.81 4.63 -7.17
CA ILE A 16 4.92 3.81 -6.68
C ILE A 16 6.15 4.69 -6.46
N ILE A 17 6.64 4.69 -5.22
CA ILE A 17 7.81 5.44 -4.80
C ILE A 17 8.72 4.45 -4.09
N PHE A 18 9.94 4.27 -4.59
CA PHE A 18 10.91 3.30 -4.07
C PHE A 18 10.33 1.87 -3.93
N GLY A 19 9.48 1.46 -4.89
CA GLY A 19 8.92 0.11 -4.93
C GLY A 19 7.79 -0.19 -3.95
N ILE A 20 7.22 0.83 -3.30
CA ILE A 20 6.01 0.73 -2.46
C ILE A 20 4.94 1.74 -2.92
N PRO A 21 3.64 1.43 -2.76
CA PRO A 21 2.56 2.30 -3.22
C PRO A 21 2.21 3.38 -2.21
N PHE A 22 1.85 4.57 -2.71
CA PHE A 22 1.30 5.67 -1.93
C PHE A 22 0.10 6.28 -2.65
N HIS A 23 -1.07 6.26 -2.02
CA HIS A 23 -2.27 6.83 -2.60
C HIS A 23 -2.25 8.35 -2.51
N ASN A 24 -2.63 9.03 -3.60
CA ASN A 24 -2.65 10.49 -3.66
C ASN A 24 -3.87 11.08 -2.94
N VAL A 25 -3.90 10.93 -1.61
CA VAL A 25 -5.01 11.29 -0.71
C VAL A 25 -4.61 12.37 0.29
N SER A 26 -5.62 13.08 0.81
CA SER A 26 -5.52 14.08 1.87
C SER A 26 -6.12 13.51 3.14
N PHE A 27 -5.97 14.18 4.29
CA PHE A 27 -6.66 13.77 5.52
C PHE A 27 -8.17 13.63 5.30
N GLU A 28 -8.80 14.59 4.64
CA GLU A 28 -10.23 14.57 4.34
C GLU A 28 -10.63 13.35 3.49
N THR A 29 -9.94 13.12 2.36
CA THR A 29 -10.29 11.97 1.51
C THR A 29 -9.96 10.64 2.17
N THR A 30 -8.96 10.62 3.05
CA THR A 30 -8.61 9.43 3.86
C THR A 30 -9.74 9.10 4.84
N LEU A 31 -10.23 10.09 5.61
CA LEU A 31 -11.35 9.89 6.54
C LEU A 31 -12.63 9.48 5.81
N SER A 32 -12.92 10.09 4.65
CA SER A 32 -14.06 9.68 3.82
C SER A 32 -13.94 8.22 3.37
N TRP A 33 -12.75 7.79 2.95
CA TRP A 33 -12.49 6.40 2.58
C TRP A 33 -12.65 5.44 3.78
N ILE A 34 -12.15 5.82 4.97
CA ILE A 34 -12.32 5.02 6.20
C ILE A 34 -13.82 4.82 6.50
N LYS A 35 -14.60 5.90 6.46
CA LYS A 35 -16.05 5.85 6.69
C LYS A 35 -16.75 4.91 5.70
N GLN A 36 -16.42 5.00 4.42
CA GLN A 36 -17.00 4.12 3.39
C GLN A 36 -16.58 2.66 3.58
N THR A 37 -15.33 2.42 3.97
CA THR A 37 -14.79 1.08 4.25
C THR A 37 -15.52 0.42 5.42
N CYS A 38 -15.72 1.16 6.52
CA CYS A 38 -16.49 0.68 7.67
C CYS A 38 -17.93 0.33 7.29
N LYS A 39 -18.58 1.12 6.43
CA LYS A 39 -19.94 0.84 5.93
C LYS A 39 -20.01 -0.42 5.05
N ARG A 40 -19.02 -0.64 4.20
CA ARG A 40 -18.95 -1.80 3.30
C ARG A 40 -18.69 -3.11 4.05
N ARG A 41 -18.09 -3.03 5.25
CA ARG A 41 -17.68 -4.17 6.09
C ARG A 41 -16.78 -5.19 5.36
N LYS A 42 -16.08 -4.77 4.31
CA LYS A 42 -15.00 -5.54 3.71
C LYS A 42 -13.73 -5.25 4.49
N SER A 43 -13.09 -6.29 5.03
CA SER A 43 -11.81 -6.15 5.74
C SER A 43 -10.74 -5.56 4.84
N CYS A 44 -10.18 -4.43 5.28
CA CYS A 44 -9.14 -3.69 4.59
C CYS A 44 -7.95 -3.42 5.51
N LEU A 45 -6.75 -3.38 4.93
CA LEU A 45 -5.51 -2.99 5.58
C LEU A 45 -5.10 -1.59 5.12
N MET A 46 -4.85 -0.71 6.09
CA MET A 46 -4.27 0.60 5.84
C MET A 46 -2.88 0.74 6.49
N ALA A 47 -1.91 1.24 5.72
CA ALA A 47 -0.56 1.51 6.19
C ALA A 47 -0.23 3.02 6.15
N THR A 48 0.43 3.51 7.20
CA THR A 48 0.99 4.87 7.27
C THR A 48 2.50 4.79 6.99
N ALA A 49 2.86 4.62 5.71
CA ALA A 49 4.21 4.29 5.30
C ALA A 49 5.11 5.52 5.18
N ASN A 50 6.38 5.37 5.50
CA ASN A 50 7.40 6.41 5.40
C ASN A 50 8.68 5.87 4.72
N LEU A 51 9.78 6.62 4.76
CA LEU A 51 11.04 6.20 4.10
C LEU A 51 11.61 4.90 4.68
N ASP A 52 11.48 4.69 5.99
CA ASP A 52 11.93 3.47 6.67
C ASP A 52 11.10 2.24 6.23
N PHE A 53 9.82 2.42 5.86
CA PHE A 53 9.03 1.35 5.26
C PHE A 53 9.57 0.94 3.88
N ALA A 54 10.02 1.90 3.07
CA ALA A 54 10.64 1.59 1.79
C ALA A 54 11.97 0.83 1.99
N LEU A 55 12.78 1.25 2.97
CA LEU A 55 14.00 0.53 3.35
C LEU A 55 13.69 -0.89 3.83
N MET A 56 12.71 -1.08 4.71
CA MET A 56 12.30 -2.41 5.18
C MET A 56 11.81 -3.29 4.02
N ALA A 57 10.89 -2.79 3.19
CA ALA A 57 10.37 -3.51 2.04
C ALA A 57 11.44 -3.84 0.99
N SER A 58 12.55 -3.09 0.97
CA SER A 58 13.70 -3.43 0.12
C SER A 58 14.50 -4.64 0.63
N HIS A 59 14.39 -5.02 1.90
CA HIS A 59 15.10 -6.18 2.47
C HIS A 59 14.17 -7.33 2.87
N ASP A 60 12.86 -7.05 3.00
CA ASP A 60 11.84 -7.99 3.46
C ASP A 60 10.75 -8.16 2.38
N PRO A 61 10.78 -9.27 1.61
CA PRO A 61 9.79 -9.55 0.56
C PRO A 61 8.36 -9.64 1.10
N GLU A 62 8.17 -10.18 2.31
CA GLU A 62 6.84 -10.30 2.92
C GLU A 62 6.26 -8.91 3.21
N MET A 63 7.05 -8.03 3.83
CA MET A 63 6.66 -6.64 4.07
C MET A 63 6.32 -5.92 2.76
N LYS A 64 7.11 -6.15 1.71
CA LYS A 64 6.85 -5.59 0.38
C LYS A 64 5.51 -6.04 -0.19
N HIS A 65 5.23 -7.34 -0.17
CA HIS A 65 3.94 -7.88 -0.62
C HIS A 65 2.78 -7.32 0.20
N ILE A 66 2.96 -7.16 1.51
CA ILE A 66 1.93 -6.58 2.37
C ILE A 66 1.57 -5.16 1.92
N LEU A 67 2.58 -4.32 1.65
CA LEU A 67 2.37 -2.95 1.20
C LEU A 67 1.81 -2.86 -0.22
N LEU A 68 2.25 -3.72 -1.15
CA LEU A 68 1.74 -3.75 -2.53
C LEU A 68 0.27 -4.15 -2.62
N GLU A 69 -0.23 -4.93 -1.66
CA GLU A 69 -1.62 -5.39 -1.60
C GLU A 69 -2.46 -4.64 -0.54
N ALA A 70 -1.89 -3.66 0.15
CA ALA A 70 -2.64 -2.83 1.09
C ALA A 70 -3.74 -2.04 0.36
N ASP A 71 -4.93 -1.96 0.98
CA ASP A 71 -6.07 -1.24 0.39
C ASP A 71 -5.85 0.28 0.41
N LEU A 72 -5.09 0.79 1.38
CA LEU A 72 -4.68 2.19 1.41
C LEU A 72 -3.30 2.34 2.06
N CYS A 73 -2.38 2.97 1.33
CA CYS A 73 -1.08 3.41 1.84
C CYS A 73 -1.00 4.93 1.78
N VAL A 74 -0.81 5.59 2.92
CA VAL A 74 -0.65 7.04 3.01
C VAL A 74 0.81 7.42 3.27
N ALA A 75 1.20 8.61 2.80
CA ALA A 75 2.57 9.10 2.94
C ALA A 75 2.79 9.78 4.30
N ASP A 76 3.42 9.06 5.22
CA ASP A 76 3.78 9.49 6.57
C ASP A 76 5.21 10.08 6.62
N GLY A 77 5.48 11.08 5.79
CA GLY A 77 6.77 11.77 5.81
C GLY A 77 7.04 12.62 4.58
N MET A 78 7.71 13.77 4.79
CA MET A 78 8.08 14.67 3.68
C MET A 78 9.05 14.06 2.65
N PRO A 79 10.04 13.21 3.02
CA PRO A 79 10.92 12.61 2.02
C PRO A 79 10.17 11.85 0.91
N ILE A 80 9.09 11.15 1.25
CA ILE A 80 8.23 10.46 0.27
C ILE A 80 7.49 11.46 -0.61
N VAL A 81 6.94 12.52 -0.02
CA VAL A 81 6.24 13.58 -0.77
C VAL A 81 7.19 14.29 -1.73
N TRP A 82 8.43 14.59 -1.32
CA TRP A 82 9.44 15.18 -2.20
C TRP A 82 9.86 14.22 -3.32
N ALA A 83 10.14 12.96 -2.98
CA ALA A 83 10.53 11.94 -3.95
C ALA A 83 9.44 11.68 -5.00
N SER A 84 8.17 11.79 -4.63
CA SER A 84 7.05 11.59 -5.57
C SER A 84 7.14 12.49 -6.80
N GLY A 85 7.49 13.77 -6.63
CA GLY A 85 7.62 14.74 -7.72
C GLY A 85 8.84 14.52 -8.62
N LEU A 86 9.84 13.76 -8.17
CA LEU A 86 10.99 13.37 -8.98
C LEU A 86 10.69 12.15 -9.87
N LEU A 87 9.75 11.30 -9.43
CA LEU A 87 9.43 10.02 -10.08
C LEU A 87 8.18 10.07 -10.96
N GLY A 88 7.41 11.16 -10.91
CA GLY A 88 6.17 11.33 -11.66
C GLY A 88 5.31 12.43 -11.04
N PRO A 89 3.97 12.27 -11.04
CA PRO A 89 3.08 13.21 -10.37
C PRO A 89 3.40 13.34 -8.88
N ARG A 90 3.28 14.55 -8.33
CA ARG A 90 3.56 14.80 -6.91
C ARG A 90 2.36 14.40 -6.03
N LEU A 91 2.65 13.76 -4.90
CA LEU A 91 1.69 13.55 -3.82
C LEU A 91 1.22 14.90 -3.27
N LYS A 92 -0.10 15.07 -3.13
CA LYS A 92 -0.71 16.35 -2.75
C LYS A 92 -0.49 16.72 -1.28
N GLU A 93 -0.40 15.74 -0.39
CA GLU A 93 -0.34 15.99 1.05
C GLU A 93 0.46 14.90 1.78
N ARG A 94 1.12 15.30 2.87
CA ARG A 94 1.69 14.40 3.87
C ARG A 94 0.63 14.05 4.90
N VAL A 95 0.21 12.78 4.93
CA VAL A 95 -0.82 12.28 5.85
C VAL A 95 -0.14 11.38 6.88
N THR A 96 0.14 11.93 8.06
CA THR A 96 0.83 11.19 9.13
C THR A 96 -0.15 10.32 9.92
N GLY A 97 0.28 9.15 10.37
CA GLY A 97 -0.55 8.31 11.25
C GLY A 97 -0.90 9.03 12.55
N SER A 98 0.08 9.74 13.10
CA SER A 98 -0.06 10.47 14.36
C SER A 98 -1.06 11.63 14.34
N ASP A 99 -1.23 12.31 13.21
CA ASP A 99 -2.28 13.32 13.03
C ASP A 99 -3.62 12.68 12.64
N LEU A 100 -3.57 11.52 11.99
CA LEU A 100 -4.76 10.82 11.53
C LEU A 100 -5.54 10.18 12.68
N VAL A 101 -4.89 9.59 13.70
CA VAL A 101 -5.58 8.91 14.82
C VAL A 101 -6.56 9.81 15.57
N PRO A 102 -6.22 11.05 16.00
CA PRO A 102 -7.18 11.96 16.60
C PRO A 102 -8.37 12.30 15.69
N LEU A 103 -8.11 12.44 14.39
CA LEU A 103 -9.16 12.73 13.40
C LEU A 103 -10.09 11.54 13.18
N ILE A 104 -9.53 10.32 13.18
CA ILE A 104 -10.30 9.07 13.14
C ILE A 104 -11.19 8.98 14.37
N ALA A 105 -10.66 9.23 15.57
CA ALA A 105 -11.45 9.20 16.80
C ALA A 105 -12.61 10.21 16.77
N ARG A 106 -12.35 11.43 16.30
CA ARG A 106 -13.40 12.46 16.14
C ARG A 106 -14.47 12.03 15.14
N MET A 107 -14.07 11.46 14.01
CA MET A 107 -15.01 10.95 13.01
C MET A 107 -15.80 9.75 13.58
N ALA A 108 -15.13 8.77 14.20
CA ALA A 108 -15.76 7.60 14.79
C ALA A 108 -16.80 7.98 15.86
N SER A 109 -16.47 8.95 16.72
CA SER A 109 -17.39 9.50 17.71
C SER A 109 -18.64 10.14 17.11
N LYS A 110 -18.56 10.71 15.90
CA LYS A 110 -19.71 11.30 15.19
C LYS A 110 -20.55 10.26 14.47
N GLU A 111 -19.89 9.24 13.92
CA GLU A 111 -20.52 8.18 13.11
C GLU A 111 -21.01 6.99 13.95
N GLY A 112 -20.70 6.96 15.26
CA GLY A 112 -21.02 5.82 16.13
C GLY A 112 -20.18 4.57 15.82
N LEU A 113 -18.96 4.74 15.29
CA LEU A 113 -18.06 3.64 14.97
C LEU A 113 -17.26 3.20 16.20
N ARG A 114 -17.08 1.89 16.33
CA ARG A 114 -16.42 1.25 17.47
C ARG A 114 -14.93 1.10 17.18
N VAL A 115 -14.09 1.68 18.06
CA VAL A 115 -12.63 1.68 17.89
C VAL A 115 -11.99 0.72 18.89
N PHE A 116 -11.00 -0.05 18.43
CA PHE A 116 -10.20 -0.95 19.25
C PHE A 116 -8.72 -0.53 19.18
N LEU A 117 -8.02 -0.55 20.32
CA LEU A 117 -6.61 -0.21 20.41
C LEU A 117 -5.80 -1.46 20.74
N LEU A 118 -4.83 -1.81 19.90
CA LEU A 118 -3.93 -2.94 20.09
C LEU A 118 -2.47 -2.48 20.06
N GLY A 119 -1.69 -2.82 21.07
CA GLY A 119 -0.25 -2.54 21.13
C GLY A 119 0.13 -1.37 22.04
N GLY A 120 1.33 -0.84 21.85
CA GLY A 120 1.99 0.04 22.82
C GLY A 120 2.53 -0.72 24.02
N ALA A 121 3.42 -0.07 24.79
CA ALA A 121 3.83 -0.60 26.08
C ALA A 121 2.65 -0.60 27.07
N GLU A 122 2.80 -1.31 28.18
CA GLU A 122 1.79 -1.37 29.25
C GLU A 122 1.34 0.04 29.67
N GLY A 123 0.03 0.27 29.70
CA GLY A 123 -0.57 1.57 30.07
C GLY A 123 -0.62 2.61 28.96
N VAL A 124 0.09 2.42 27.83
CA VAL A 124 0.17 3.41 26.75
C VAL A 124 -1.13 3.49 25.96
N ALA A 125 -1.71 2.35 25.58
CA ALA A 125 -2.97 2.33 24.85
C ALA A 125 -4.14 2.83 25.72
N GLU A 126 -4.12 2.55 27.02
CA GLU A 126 -5.08 3.04 28.00
C GLU A 126 -5.00 4.56 28.15
N ALA A 127 -3.79 5.12 28.26
CA ALA A 127 -3.58 6.55 28.30
C ALA A 127 -4.04 7.22 27.00
N ALA A 128 -3.75 6.62 25.84
CA ALA A 128 -4.23 7.09 24.55
C ALA A 128 -5.78 7.06 24.48
N ALA A 129 -6.41 5.97 24.90
CA ALA A 129 -7.88 5.85 24.96
C ALA A 129 -8.51 6.91 25.86
N LYS A 130 -7.93 7.15 27.06
CA LYS A 130 -8.38 8.21 27.98
C LYS A 130 -8.31 9.59 27.31
N LYS A 131 -7.20 9.90 26.62
CA LYS A 131 -7.04 11.15 25.90
C LYS A 131 -8.07 11.30 24.77
N LEU A 132 -8.25 10.26 23.95
CA LEU A 132 -9.21 10.27 22.84
C LEU A 132 -10.67 10.42 23.31
N LYS A 133 -11.06 9.75 24.40
CA LYS A 133 -12.39 9.88 25.02
C LYS A 133 -12.60 11.25 25.67
N LYS A 134 -11.57 11.82 26.32
CA LYS A 134 -11.63 13.18 26.87
C LYS A 134 -11.94 14.21 25.78
N ASP A 135 -11.29 14.07 24.63
CA ASP A 135 -11.47 14.99 23.50
C ASP A 135 -12.76 14.69 22.70
N ASN A 136 -13.32 13.47 22.83
CA ASN A 136 -14.51 13.01 22.10
C ASN A 136 -15.42 12.17 23.03
N PRO A 137 -16.30 12.79 23.84
CA PRO A 137 -17.06 12.08 24.88
C PRO A 137 -17.99 10.95 24.39
N LYS A 138 -18.43 10.99 23.13
CA LYS A 138 -19.28 9.96 22.51
C LYS A 138 -18.47 8.84 21.83
N LEU A 139 -17.15 8.85 21.91
CA LEU A 139 -16.29 7.85 21.30
C LEU A 139 -16.41 6.51 22.02
N GLU A 140 -16.80 5.48 21.28
CA GLU A 140 -16.76 4.11 21.77
C GLU A 140 -15.38 3.49 21.54
N ILE A 141 -14.63 3.31 22.62
CA ILE A 141 -13.48 2.39 22.65
C ILE A 141 -14.00 1.04 23.15
N CYS A 142 -14.15 0.09 22.23
CA CYS A 142 -14.76 -1.22 22.49
C CYS A 142 -13.79 -2.27 23.02
N GLY A 143 -12.49 -1.97 23.04
CA GLY A 143 -11.48 -2.79 23.69
C GLY A 143 -10.08 -2.20 23.56
N ILE A 144 -9.21 -2.63 24.46
CA ILE A 144 -7.81 -2.22 24.56
C ILE A 144 -7.01 -3.47 24.92
N ILE A 145 -5.97 -3.77 24.15
CA ILE A 145 -5.00 -4.81 24.47
C ILE A 145 -3.62 -4.23 24.28
N SER A 146 -2.82 -4.21 25.34
CA SER A 146 -1.39 -3.96 25.26
C SER A 146 -0.67 -5.25 25.63
N PRO A 147 -0.38 -6.13 24.64
CA PRO A 147 0.38 -7.32 24.94
C PRO A 147 1.72 -6.88 25.54
N ALA A 148 2.16 -7.55 26.61
CA ALA A 148 3.49 -7.33 27.17
C ALA A 148 4.56 -7.50 26.08
N ASN A 149 5.82 -7.13 26.34
CA ASN A 149 6.97 -7.30 25.43
C ASN A 149 7.28 -8.78 25.11
N ILE A 150 6.29 -9.51 24.62
CA ILE A 150 6.31 -10.88 24.19
C ILE A 150 6.72 -10.84 22.73
N ASP A 151 7.55 -11.79 22.33
CA ASP A 151 7.94 -11.91 20.94
C ASP A 151 6.70 -12.11 20.05
N PHE A 152 6.73 -11.55 18.84
CA PHE A 152 5.62 -11.55 17.89
C PHE A 152 5.05 -12.96 17.63
N LEU A 153 5.94 -13.97 17.64
CA LEU A 153 5.61 -15.38 17.44
C LEU A 153 4.91 -16.02 18.65
N ASN A 154 5.07 -15.42 19.84
CA ASN A 154 4.58 -15.93 21.11
C ASN A 154 3.35 -15.16 21.61
N ILE A 155 2.87 -14.15 20.88
CA ILE A 155 1.62 -13.48 21.19
C ILE A 155 0.50 -14.51 21.03
N ASN A 156 -0.34 -14.67 22.07
CA ASN A 156 -1.52 -15.53 21.99
C ASN A 156 -2.55 -14.89 21.04
N ASN A 157 -2.38 -15.17 19.75
CA ASN A 157 -3.27 -14.65 18.71
C ASN A 157 -4.70 -15.13 18.92
N ALA A 158 -4.92 -16.34 19.46
CA ALA A 158 -6.27 -16.86 19.69
C ALA A 158 -7.05 -16.00 20.71
N ASP A 159 -6.41 -15.60 21.81
CA ASP A 159 -7.05 -14.76 22.83
C ASP A 159 -7.33 -13.35 22.30
N ILE A 160 -6.38 -12.77 21.56
CA ILE A 160 -6.56 -11.45 20.95
C ILE A 160 -7.71 -11.49 19.94
N LEU A 161 -7.75 -12.51 19.09
CA LEU A 161 -8.83 -12.70 18.12
C LEU A 161 -10.18 -12.93 18.81
N ALA A 162 -10.23 -13.69 19.90
CA ALA A 162 -11.44 -13.89 20.68
C ALA A 162 -12.00 -12.57 21.23
N GLN A 163 -11.13 -11.74 21.81
CA GLN A 163 -11.51 -10.40 22.30
C GLN A 163 -11.94 -9.46 21.16
N LEU A 164 -11.26 -9.50 20.01
CA LEU A 164 -11.65 -8.72 18.84
C LEU A 164 -13.02 -9.15 18.29
N ASN A 165 -13.27 -10.47 18.22
CA ASN A 165 -14.54 -11.00 17.76
C ASN A 165 -15.68 -10.68 18.73
N ALA A 166 -15.44 -10.73 20.04
CA ALA A 166 -16.42 -10.35 21.06
C ALA A 166 -16.73 -8.84 21.04
N SER A 167 -15.69 -8.01 20.89
CA SER A 167 -15.81 -6.55 20.89
C SER A 167 -16.35 -5.99 19.57
N LYS A 168 -16.32 -6.75 18.46
CA LYS A 168 -16.84 -6.36 17.13
C LYS A 168 -16.47 -4.91 16.72
N PRO A 169 -15.17 -4.57 16.62
CA PRO A 169 -14.75 -3.24 16.22
C PRO A 169 -15.06 -2.96 14.75
N ASP A 170 -15.27 -1.69 14.44
CA ASP A 170 -15.29 -1.20 13.05
C ASP A 170 -13.89 -0.77 12.60
N ILE A 171 -13.10 -0.24 13.54
CA ILE A 171 -11.73 0.23 13.32
C ILE A 171 -10.80 -0.36 14.37
N LEU A 172 -9.77 -1.07 13.92
CA LEU A 172 -8.67 -1.54 14.75
C LEU A 172 -7.41 -0.70 14.50
N LEU A 173 -6.90 -0.08 15.55
CA LEU A 173 -5.64 0.68 15.53
C LEU A 173 -4.53 -0.18 16.15
N VAL A 174 -3.50 -0.50 15.38
CA VAL A 174 -2.42 -1.43 15.77
C VAL A 174 -1.09 -0.69 15.92
N ALA A 175 -0.53 -0.68 17.12
CA ALA A 175 0.70 -0.01 17.52
C ALA A 175 1.77 -1.02 17.99
N LEU A 176 2.01 -2.08 17.20
CA LEU A 176 3.06 -3.07 17.48
C LEU A 176 4.43 -2.67 16.90
N GLY A 177 4.47 -1.59 16.13
CA GLY A 177 5.67 -1.13 15.41
C GLY A 177 5.85 -1.85 14.07
N ALA A 178 6.41 -1.14 13.10
CA ALA A 178 6.74 -1.71 11.80
C ALA A 178 8.02 -2.58 11.89
N PRO A 179 8.10 -3.72 11.19
CA PRO A 179 7.08 -4.29 10.28
C PRO A 179 6.07 -5.22 10.98
N LYS A 180 6.19 -5.42 12.30
CA LYS A 180 5.38 -6.39 13.06
C LYS A 180 3.88 -6.14 12.91
N GLN A 181 3.44 -4.89 13.01
CA GLN A 181 2.03 -4.54 12.91
C GLN A 181 1.44 -4.87 11.52
N GLU A 182 2.15 -4.60 10.43
CA GLU A 182 1.68 -4.91 9.07
C GLU A 182 1.57 -6.43 8.85
N LYS A 183 2.58 -7.17 9.30
CA LYS A 183 2.58 -8.65 9.24
C LYS A 183 1.47 -9.24 10.08
N TRP A 184 1.26 -8.72 11.30
CA TRP A 184 0.19 -9.15 12.19
C TRP A 184 -1.18 -8.98 11.55
N ILE A 185 -1.44 -7.78 11.02
CA ILE A 185 -2.72 -7.47 10.38
C ILE A 185 -2.91 -8.40 9.19
N ARG A 186 -1.90 -8.56 8.34
CA ARG A 186 -1.99 -9.42 7.15
C ARG A 186 -2.34 -10.86 7.51
N MET A 187 -1.64 -11.43 8.48
CA MET A 187 -1.81 -12.82 8.92
C MET A 187 -3.25 -13.09 9.38
N ASN A 188 -3.87 -12.12 10.05
CA ASN A 188 -5.20 -12.25 10.64
C ASN A 188 -6.33 -11.65 9.79
N LEU A 189 -6.02 -10.96 8.69
CA LEU A 189 -6.99 -10.20 7.91
C LEU A 189 -8.14 -11.06 7.38
N LYS A 190 -7.83 -12.31 6.99
CA LYS A 190 -8.81 -13.27 6.44
C LYS A 190 -9.64 -13.98 7.52
N SER A 191 -9.17 -14.04 8.76
CA SER A 191 -9.79 -14.82 9.83
C SER A 191 -10.74 -14.01 10.70
N TRP A 192 -10.77 -12.68 10.56
CA TRP A 192 -11.66 -11.81 11.32
C TRP A 192 -12.68 -11.07 10.44
N ASN A 193 -13.67 -10.45 11.08
CA ASN A 193 -14.70 -9.65 10.40
C ASN A 193 -14.59 -8.15 10.71
N ILE A 194 -13.36 -7.67 10.93
CA ILE A 194 -13.08 -6.26 11.22
C ILE A 194 -13.01 -5.50 9.88
N PRO A 195 -13.81 -4.45 9.68
CA PRO A 195 -13.81 -3.69 8.43
C PRO A 195 -12.46 -3.02 8.12
N LEU A 196 -11.78 -2.46 9.13
CA LEU A 196 -10.54 -1.73 8.89
C LEU A 196 -9.52 -1.99 10.00
N ALA A 197 -8.30 -2.33 9.60
CA ALA A 197 -7.13 -2.36 10.47
C ALA A 197 -6.06 -1.39 9.97
N ILE A 198 -5.50 -0.60 10.89
CA ILE A 198 -4.52 0.46 10.58
C ILE A 198 -3.28 0.26 11.43
N GLY A 199 -2.12 0.13 10.78
CA GLY A 199 -0.83 0.25 11.46
C GLY A 199 -0.57 1.71 11.84
N VAL A 200 -0.48 2.03 13.14
CA VAL A 200 -0.35 3.42 13.63
C VAL A 200 0.98 3.70 14.34
N GLY A 201 1.84 2.69 14.50
CA GLY A 201 3.18 2.85 15.07
C GLY A 201 3.17 3.59 16.41
N ALA A 202 4.00 4.63 16.55
CA ALA A 202 4.16 5.41 17.78
C ALA A 202 3.01 6.41 18.06
N SER A 203 1.88 6.32 17.36
CA SER A 203 0.76 7.26 17.56
C SER A 203 0.21 7.23 18.97
N PHE A 204 0.19 6.05 19.62
CA PHE A 204 -0.25 5.94 21.01
C PHE A 204 0.73 6.61 21.98
N ASP A 205 2.04 6.51 21.77
CA ASP A 205 3.04 7.22 22.59
C ASP A 205 2.85 8.73 22.57
N PHE A 206 2.50 9.30 21.42
CA PHE A 206 2.23 10.74 21.30
C PHE A 206 0.96 11.14 22.05
N LEU A 207 -0.10 10.32 21.98
CA LEU A 207 -1.36 10.55 22.68
C LEU A 207 -1.23 10.38 24.20
N ALA A 208 -0.42 9.42 24.64
CA ALA A 208 -0.10 9.18 26.03
C ALA A 208 0.85 10.25 26.62
N GLY A 209 1.40 11.15 25.80
CA GLY A 209 2.32 12.21 26.23
C GLY A 209 3.76 11.74 26.48
N ILE A 210 4.08 10.48 26.17
CA ILE A 210 5.42 9.90 26.31
C ILE A 210 6.37 10.52 25.29
N GLN A 211 5.91 10.68 24.04
CA GLN A 211 6.66 11.37 22.99
C GLN A 211 6.05 12.75 22.73
N LYS A 212 6.90 13.78 22.63
CA LYS A 212 6.45 15.16 22.32
C LYS A 212 6.25 15.32 20.82
N ARG A 213 5.07 15.80 20.42
CA ARG A 213 4.78 16.21 19.02
C ARG A 213 5.72 17.33 18.60
N SER A 214 6.13 17.33 17.33
CA SER A 214 6.83 18.48 16.76
C SER A 214 5.88 19.68 16.64
N PRO A 215 6.38 20.92 16.81
CA PRO A 215 5.65 22.10 16.40
C PRO A 215 5.10 21.96 14.97
N LYS A 216 3.84 22.36 14.75
CA LYS A 216 3.14 22.18 13.46
C LYS A 216 3.89 22.81 12.29
N PHE A 217 4.51 23.97 12.50
CA PHE A 217 5.32 24.66 11.49
C PHE A 217 6.49 23.79 11.01
N LEU A 218 7.25 23.16 11.91
CA LEU A 218 8.35 22.26 11.52
C LEU A 218 7.85 21.08 10.69
N GLY A 219 6.68 20.53 11.03
CA GLY A 219 6.03 19.50 10.22
C GLY A 219 5.64 19.98 8.83
N ALA A 220 5.13 21.21 8.72
CA ALA A 220 4.71 21.81 7.44
C ALA A 220 5.89 22.06 6.48
N ILE A 221 7.04 22.50 7.00
CA ILE A 221 8.27 22.70 6.21
C ILE A 221 9.12 21.43 6.07
N GLY A 222 8.72 20.31 6.68
CA GLY A 222 9.42 19.03 6.59
C GLY A 222 10.64 18.85 7.48
N LEU A 223 10.80 19.67 8.52
CA LEU A 223 11.86 19.58 9.53
C LEU A 223 11.45 18.80 10.79
N GLU A 224 10.31 18.13 10.79
CA GLU A 224 9.87 17.29 11.91
C GLU A 224 10.91 16.23 12.30
N TRP A 225 11.67 15.69 11.34
CA TRP A 225 12.71 14.71 11.63
C TRP A 225 13.85 15.30 12.48
N ILE A 226 14.18 16.59 12.33
CA ILE A 226 15.18 17.27 13.18
C ILE A 226 14.69 17.34 14.63
N TRP A 227 13.43 17.75 14.82
CA TRP A 227 12.80 17.77 16.14
C TRP A 227 12.82 16.38 16.80
N ARG A 228 12.47 15.35 16.04
CA ARG A 228 12.47 13.97 16.53
C ARG A 228 13.89 13.50 16.88
N LEU A 229 14.88 13.82 16.05
CA LEU A 229 16.28 13.48 16.33
C LEU A 229 16.76 14.12 17.64
N GLY A 230 16.40 15.38 17.89
CA GLY A 230 16.71 16.06 19.15
C GLY A 230 16.06 15.42 20.39
N THR A 231 14.85 14.87 20.25
CA THR A 231 14.14 14.24 21.39
C THR A 231 14.55 12.79 21.66
N ALA A 232 15.02 12.04 20.65
CA ALA A 232 15.44 10.65 20.80
C ALA A 232 16.69 10.29 19.96
N PRO A 233 17.84 10.93 20.22
CA PRO A 233 19.02 10.86 19.34
C PRO A 233 19.58 9.45 19.22
N LYS A 234 19.75 8.72 20.33
CA LYS A 234 20.31 7.35 20.34
C LYS A 234 19.52 6.39 19.44
N ARG A 235 18.18 6.51 19.45
CA ARG A 235 17.28 5.65 18.67
C ARG A 235 17.21 6.08 17.21
N LEU A 236 17.09 7.38 16.95
CA LEU A 236 16.78 7.90 15.62
C LEU A 236 18.01 8.20 14.76
N ALA A 237 19.19 8.46 15.33
CA ALA A 237 20.40 8.71 14.56
C ALA A 237 20.76 7.51 13.67
N LYS A 238 20.77 6.29 14.26
CA LYS A 238 21.04 5.05 13.53
C LYS A 238 20.00 4.74 12.46
N ARG A 239 18.73 5.08 12.72
CA ARG A 239 17.64 4.90 11.75
C ARG A 239 17.79 5.89 10.59
N TYR A 240 17.93 7.17 10.89
CA TYR A 240 18.00 8.21 9.87
C TYR A 240 19.27 8.13 9.01
N SER A 241 20.39 7.65 9.56
CA SER A 241 21.58 7.40 8.73
C SER A 241 21.34 6.30 7.70
N LYS A 242 20.67 5.21 8.08
CA LYS A 242 20.27 4.14 7.16
C LYS A 242 19.25 4.61 6.13
N ASP A 243 18.23 5.35 6.57
CA ASP A 243 17.20 5.91 5.70
C ASP A 243 17.80 6.86 4.66
N LEU A 244 18.74 7.73 5.09
CA LEU A 244 19.43 8.67 4.21
C LEU A 244 20.33 7.95 3.21
N LEU A 245 21.12 6.97 3.66
CA LEU A 245 21.97 6.18 2.77
C LEU A 245 21.13 5.42 1.73
N PHE A 246 20.01 4.83 2.16
CA PHE A 246 19.05 4.18 1.28
C PHE A 246 18.51 5.14 0.22
N LEU A 247 18.05 6.32 0.65
CA LEU A 247 17.49 7.34 -0.23
C LEU A 247 18.51 7.81 -1.27
N VAL A 248 19.72 8.18 -0.83
CA VAL A 248 20.79 8.64 -1.73
C VAL A 248 21.17 7.55 -2.71
N ASN A 249 21.40 6.32 -2.25
CA ASN A 249 21.75 5.20 -3.12
C ASN A 249 20.65 4.89 -4.14
N HIS A 250 19.38 4.96 -3.74
CA HIS A 250 18.26 4.73 -4.67
C HIS A 250 18.14 5.85 -5.70
N LEU A 251 18.27 7.11 -5.28
CA LEU A 251 18.21 8.26 -6.19
C LEU A 251 19.37 8.23 -7.20
N LEU A 252 20.58 7.87 -6.76
CA LEU A 252 21.72 7.70 -7.66
C LEU A 252 21.47 6.58 -8.67
N GLN A 253 20.98 5.41 -8.24
CA GLN A 253 20.65 4.31 -9.16
C GLN A 253 19.54 4.71 -10.16
N LEU A 254 18.50 5.41 -9.71
CA LEU A 254 17.45 5.95 -10.58
C LEU A 254 18.03 6.91 -11.61
N LEU A 255 18.93 7.81 -11.20
CA LEU A 255 19.62 8.73 -12.10
C LEU A 255 20.48 7.97 -13.11
N THR A 256 21.27 6.98 -12.67
CA THR A 256 22.10 6.14 -13.54
C THR A 256 21.24 5.40 -14.57
N ILE A 257 20.10 4.83 -14.18
CA ILE A 257 19.15 4.19 -15.11
C ILE A 257 18.60 5.22 -16.09
N ARG A 258 18.19 6.41 -15.60
CA ARG A 258 17.63 7.49 -16.42
C ARG A 258 18.63 8.10 -17.40
N LEU A 259 19.93 7.98 -17.15
CA LEU A 259 20.99 8.43 -18.07
C LEU A 259 21.47 7.30 -19.01
N SER A 260 21.32 6.03 -18.63
CA SER A 260 21.78 4.88 -19.43
C SER A 260 21.04 4.74 -20.77
N PRO A 261 21.67 4.29 -21.88
CA PRO A 261 21.03 4.23 -23.19
C PRO A 261 19.73 3.40 -23.23
N LYS A 262 18.76 3.85 -24.04
CA LYS A 262 17.49 3.14 -24.29
C LYS A 262 17.73 1.98 -25.28
N LEU A 263 18.28 0.87 -24.80
CA LEU A 263 18.41 -0.35 -25.60
C LEU A 263 17.05 -1.06 -25.67
N ARG A 264 16.39 -0.96 -26.83
CA ARG A 264 15.06 -1.52 -27.09
C ARG A 264 15.15 -3.03 -27.35
N TYR A 265 14.16 -3.77 -26.87
CA TYR A 265 13.94 -5.15 -27.29
C TYR A 265 13.13 -5.15 -28.60
N VAL A 266 13.56 -5.94 -29.58
CA VAL A 266 12.81 -6.14 -30.84
C VAL A 266 11.53 -6.91 -30.52
N GLN A 267 10.39 -6.49 -31.08
CA GLN A 267 9.09 -7.09 -30.80
C GLN A 267 8.55 -7.77 -32.06
N ASN A 268 8.07 -9.02 -31.93
CA ASN A 268 7.40 -9.73 -33.01
C ASN A 268 5.89 -9.37 -32.99
N SER A 269 5.44 -8.54 -33.93
CA SER A 269 4.10 -7.91 -33.90
C SER A 269 2.94 -8.79 -34.38
N LYS A 270 3.20 -10.03 -34.81
CA LYS A 270 2.21 -10.90 -35.46
C LYS A 270 1.09 -11.44 -34.53
N ASN A 271 1.22 -11.33 -33.20
CA ASN A 271 0.43 -12.16 -32.26
C ASN A 271 -0.63 -11.44 -31.39
N LYS A 272 -1.19 -10.30 -31.82
CA LYS A 272 -2.33 -9.69 -31.10
C LYS A 272 -3.62 -10.54 -31.15
N ILE A 273 -3.77 -11.41 -32.15
CA ILE A 273 -4.99 -12.22 -32.38
C ILE A 273 -5.06 -13.41 -31.41
N VAL A 274 -3.92 -14.05 -31.13
CA VAL A 274 -3.83 -15.31 -30.34
C VAL A 274 -4.25 -15.14 -28.88
N ILE A 275 -4.03 -13.96 -28.29
CA ILE A 275 -4.39 -13.69 -26.88
C ILE A 275 -5.91 -13.81 -26.64
N SER A 276 -6.73 -13.58 -27.67
CA SER A 276 -8.20 -13.69 -27.56
C SER A 276 -8.67 -15.12 -27.32
N GLU A 277 -7.94 -16.13 -27.83
CA GLU A 277 -8.23 -17.56 -27.67
C GLU A 277 -8.14 -17.99 -26.19
N TYR A 278 -7.26 -17.34 -25.43
CA TYR A 278 -7.04 -17.60 -24.01
C TYR A 278 -7.92 -16.73 -23.09
N ASN A 279 -9.03 -16.19 -23.60
CA ASN A 279 -9.85 -15.20 -22.89
C ASN A 279 -9.01 -14.01 -22.37
N GLY A 280 -8.03 -13.59 -23.16
CA GLY A 280 -7.13 -12.48 -22.86
C GLY A 280 -7.45 -11.23 -23.66
N VAL A 281 -6.84 -10.12 -23.26
CA VAL A 281 -6.82 -8.87 -24.03
C VAL A 281 -5.44 -8.24 -23.97
N SER A 282 -4.96 -7.73 -25.10
CA SER A 282 -3.76 -6.90 -25.13
C SER A 282 -4.17 -5.42 -25.05
N LEU A 283 -3.60 -4.69 -24.09
CA LEU A 283 -3.91 -3.29 -23.86
C LEU A 283 -2.64 -2.46 -23.86
N THR A 284 -2.66 -1.32 -24.55
CA THR A 284 -1.61 -0.32 -24.45
C THR A 284 -1.80 0.50 -23.18
N LEU A 285 -0.74 0.71 -22.40
CA LEU A 285 -0.69 1.70 -21.31
C LEU A 285 -0.11 3.00 -21.87
N HIS A 286 -0.92 4.04 -21.95
CA HIS A 286 -0.49 5.35 -22.45
C HIS A 286 0.42 6.07 -21.46
N SER A 287 1.22 7.01 -21.97
CA SER A 287 2.06 7.86 -21.12
C SER A 287 1.22 8.78 -20.24
N ILE A 288 1.63 8.96 -18.99
CA ILE A 288 0.86 9.72 -17.98
C ILE A 288 1.67 10.90 -17.47
N HIS A 289 1.08 12.09 -17.40
CA HIS A 289 1.76 13.30 -16.92
C HIS A 289 1.23 13.79 -15.57
N ASP A 290 -0.03 13.53 -15.26
CA ASP A 290 -0.65 13.92 -13.99
C ASP A 290 -1.57 12.84 -13.42
N THR A 291 -2.04 13.06 -12.19
CA THR A 291 -2.92 12.08 -11.52
C THR A 291 -4.32 12.01 -12.12
N THR A 292 -4.80 13.05 -12.79
CA THR A 292 -6.12 13.04 -13.45
C THR A 292 -6.10 12.15 -14.69
N GLU A 293 -5.04 12.23 -15.48
CA GLU A 293 -4.77 11.31 -16.60
C GLU A 293 -4.65 9.87 -16.10
N ALA A 294 -3.96 9.65 -14.98
CA ALA A 294 -3.85 8.32 -14.38
C ALA A 294 -5.22 7.71 -14.06
N GLU A 295 -6.14 8.47 -13.46
CA GLU A 295 -7.49 7.98 -13.16
C GLU A 295 -8.31 7.65 -14.42
N LYS A 296 -8.20 8.49 -15.46
CA LYS A 296 -8.87 8.28 -16.75
C LYS A 296 -8.34 7.01 -17.42
N GLU A 297 -7.03 6.85 -17.45
CA GLU A 297 -6.36 5.71 -18.05
C GLU A 297 -6.67 4.41 -17.30
N MET A 298 -6.63 4.43 -15.96
CA MET A 298 -7.04 3.29 -15.15
C MET A 298 -8.50 2.90 -15.44
N SER A 299 -9.41 3.87 -15.51
CA SER A 299 -10.82 3.63 -15.83
C SER A 299 -11.01 3.01 -17.21
N ARG A 300 -10.25 3.47 -18.21
CA ARG A 300 -10.24 2.92 -19.57
C ARG A 300 -9.78 1.46 -19.57
N LEU A 301 -8.64 1.17 -18.94
CA LEU A 301 -8.07 -0.17 -18.87
C LEU A 301 -8.98 -1.14 -18.10
N ILE A 302 -9.61 -0.69 -17.01
CA ILE A 302 -10.61 -1.46 -16.26
C ILE A 302 -11.81 -1.84 -17.14
N LYS A 303 -12.32 -0.91 -17.96
CA LYS A 303 -13.46 -1.14 -18.84
C LYS A 303 -13.12 -2.16 -19.93
N LEU A 304 -11.94 -2.03 -20.53
CA LEU A 304 -11.50 -2.88 -21.64
C LEU A 304 -11.12 -4.31 -21.21
N SER A 305 -10.70 -4.47 -19.95
CA SER A 305 -10.21 -5.75 -19.44
C SER A 305 -11.27 -6.70 -18.90
N SER A 306 -12.53 -6.27 -18.74
CA SER A 306 -13.64 -6.97 -18.06
C SER A 306 -13.50 -8.51 -17.92
N HIS A 307 -12.95 -8.97 -16.77
CA HIS A 307 -12.76 -10.39 -16.40
C HIS A 307 -11.87 -11.23 -17.33
N LYS A 308 -10.91 -10.60 -18.02
CA LYS A 308 -9.96 -11.25 -18.93
C LYS A 308 -8.54 -11.29 -18.37
N HIS A 309 -7.72 -12.18 -18.91
CA HIS A 309 -6.27 -12.08 -18.76
C HIS A 309 -5.77 -10.83 -19.49
N MET A 310 -4.71 -10.19 -18.99
CA MET A 310 -4.22 -8.94 -19.55
C MET A 310 -2.77 -9.07 -20.00
N VAL A 311 -2.48 -8.65 -21.23
CA VAL A 311 -1.11 -8.40 -21.69
C VAL A 311 -0.95 -6.90 -21.88
N ILE A 312 -0.23 -6.26 -20.97
CA ILE A 312 -0.06 -4.81 -20.96
C ILE A 312 1.21 -4.43 -21.72
N TYR A 313 1.05 -3.50 -22.66
CA TYR A 313 2.12 -2.96 -23.47
C TYR A 313 2.30 -1.47 -23.20
N PRO A 314 3.37 -1.03 -22.51
CA PRO A 314 3.59 0.40 -22.29
C PRO A 314 3.91 1.15 -23.58
N GLU A 315 3.30 2.30 -23.80
CA GLU A 315 3.62 3.20 -24.91
C GLU A 315 5.03 3.78 -24.74
N ASN A 316 5.38 4.18 -23.52
CA ASN A 316 6.70 4.66 -23.17
C ASN A 316 7.73 3.52 -23.28
N ASP A 317 8.74 3.74 -24.10
CA ASP A 317 9.71 2.71 -24.47
C ASP A 317 10.90 2.58 -23.50
N GLY A 318 11.06 3.53 -22.55
CA GLY A 318 12.28 3.64 -21.76
C GLY A 318 12.08 3.86 -20.27
N TRP A 319 10.93 4.36 -19.84
CA TRP A 319 10.71 4.74 -18.44
C TRP A 319 9.26 4.54 -18.06
N LEU A 320 9.00 4.08 -16.84
CA LEU A 320 7.68 4.06 -16.24
C LEU A 320 7.69 4.98 -15.02
N ASN A 321 6.89 6.02 -15.03
CA ASN A 321 6.77 6.92 -13.88
C ASN A 321 5.98 6.28 -12.73
N SER A 322 5.93 6.99 -11.61
CA SER A 322 5.27 6.51 -10.38
C SER A 322 3.78 6.20 -10.57
N ALA A 323 3.06 6.93 -11.42
CA ALA A 323 1.64 6.71 -11.69
C ALA A 323 1.41 5.51 -12.63
N GLU A 324 2.23 5.37 -13.69
CA GLU A 324 2.17 4.25 -14.62
C GLU A 324 2.42 2.91 -13.89
N LEU A 325 3.44 2.86 -13.04
CA LEU A 325 3.69 1.70 -12.16
C LEU A 325 2.54 1.45 -11.19
N GLY A 326 1.87 2.52 -10.75
CA GLY A 326 0.67 2.48 -9.92
C GLY A 326 -0.52 1.80 -10.58
N ILE A 327 -0.78 2.14 -11.86
CA ILE A 327 -1.81 1.50 -12.67
C ILE A 327 -1.48 0.02 -12.85
N LEU A 328 -0.22 -0.32 -13.17
CA LEU A 328 0.22 -1.71 -13.30
C LEU A 328 0.01 -2.49 -12.01
N LEU A 329 0.32 -1.90 -10.86
CA LEU A 329 0.05 -2.50 -9.55
C LEU A 329 -1.45 -2.77 -9.37
N TYR A 330 -2.29 -1.76 -9.62
CA TYR A 330 -3.73 -1.89 -9.47
C TYR A 330 -4.31 -3.00 -10.37
N LEU A 331 -3.92 -3.02 -11.65
CA LEU A 331 -4.38 -4.03 -12.61
C LEU A 331 -3.90 -5.43 -12.22
N SER A 332 -2.66 -5.56 -11.73
CA SER A 332 -2.12 -6.81 -11.21
C SER A 332 -2.95 -7.33 -10.04
N ASN A 333 -3.22 -6.48 -9.05
CA ASN A 333 -4.03 -6.83 -7.87
C ASN A 333 -5.45 -7.23 -8.28
N LYS A 334 -6.05 -6.48 -9.20
CA LYS A 334 -7.39 -6.78 -9.73
C LYS A 334 -7.42 -8.12 -10.46
N CYS A 335 -6.43 -8.41 -11.29
CA CYS A 335 -6.32 -9.70 -11.98
C CYS A 335 -6.23 -10.83 -10.96
N ARG A 336 -5.34 -10.75 -9.97
CA ARG A 336 -5.20 -11.81 -8.95
C ARG A 336 -6.49 -12.02 -8.16
N TYR A 337 -7.18 -10.94 -7.78
CA TYR A 337 -8.50 -11.03 -7.13
C TYR A 337 -9.53 -11.78 -7.98
N GLN A 338 -9.48 -11.60 -9.30
CA GLN A 338 -10.36 -12.27 -10.26
C GLN A 338 -9.85 -13.66 -10.70
N LYS A 339 -8.78 -14.18 -10.11
CA LYS A 339 -8.07 -15.39 -10.58
C LYS A 339 -7.70 -15.30 -12.07
N LYS A 340 -7.17 -14.15 -12.45
CA LYS A 340 -6.64 -13.83 -13.79
C LYS A 340 -5.18 -13.42 -13.69
N HIS A 341 -4.52 -13.39 -14.84
CA HIS A 341 -3.10 -13.05 -14.95
C HIS A 341 -2.92 -11.74 -15.71
N MET A 342 -1.96 -10.95 -15.25
CA MET A 342 -1.49 -9.75 -15.94
C MET A 342 -0.02 -9.94 -16.26
N ILE A 343 0.31 -9.87 -17.54
CA ILE A 343 1.67 -9.94 -18.06
C ILE A 343 2.07 -8.57 -18.59
N LEU A 344 3.25 -8.10 -18.22
CA LEU A 344 3.81 -6.82 -18.65
C LEU A 344 4.90 -7.05 -19.70
N ILE A 345 4.74 -6.43 -20.87
CA ILE A 345 5.77 -6.42 -21.90
C ILE A 345 6.85 -5.38 -21.57
N ILE A 346 8.08 -5.82 -21.37
CA ILE A 346 9.25 -4.99 -21.14
C ILE A 346 9.85 -4.60 -22.48
N ARG A 347 9.90 -3.29 -22.76
CA ARG A 347 10.31 -2.77 -24.08
C ARG A 347 11.79 -2.38 -24.17
N SER A 348 12.47 -2.25 -23.04
CA SER A 348 13.89 -1.89 -23.02
C SER A 348 14.61 -2.34 -21.76
N LYS A 349 15.94 -2.46 -21.85
CA LYS A 349 16.83 -2.71 -20.69
C LYS A 349 16.74 -1.61 -19.62
N ARG A 350 16.31 -0.39 -20.00
CA ARG A 350 16.14 0.71 -19.05
C ARG A 350 14.89 0.49 -18.19
N MET A 351 13.77 0.15 -18.81
CA MET A 351 12.53 -0.20 -18.11
C MET A 351 12.73 -1.42 -17.21
N ASP A 352 13.43 -2.44 -17.71
CA ASP A 352 13.75 -3.65 -16.96
C ASP A 352 14.51 -3.36 -15.66
N ARG A 353 15.59 -2.58 -15.76
CA ARG A 353 16.38 -2.15 -14.58
C ARG A 353 15.56 -1.31 -13.61
N LEU A 354 14.66 -0.47 -14.09
CA LEU A 354 13.78 0.34 -13.24
C LEU A 354 12.84 -0.55 -12.41
N ILE A 355 12.24 -1.57 -13.03
CA ILE A 355 11.35 -2.52 -12.36
C ILE A 355 12.14 -3.36 -11.35
N HIS A 356 13.34 -3.81 -11.70
CA HIS A 356 14.24 -4.54 -10.82
C HIS A 356 14.72 -3.71 -9.62
N LEU A 357 15.11 -2.45 -9.83
CA LEU A 357 15.51 -1.54 -8.75
C LEU A 357 14.38 -1.37 -7.73
N GLN A 358 13.14 -1.25 -8.22
CA GLN A 358 11.95 -1.17 -7.39
C GLN A 358 11.47 -2.53 -6.88
N LYS A 359 12.20 -3.63 -7.18
CA LYS A 359 11.86 -5.02 -6.85
C LYS A 359 10.49 -5.47 -7.32
N LEU A 360 9.90 -4.80 -8.32
CA LEU A 360 8.57 -5.12 -8.84
C LEU A 360 8.59 -6.32 -9.80
N ASN A 361 9.76 -6.75 -10.26
CA ASN A 361 9.97 -7.97 -11.06
C ASN A 361 9.57 -9.25 -10.31
N THR A 362 9.54 -9.20 -8.98
CA THR A 362 9.05 -10.32 -8.15
C THR A 362 7.52 -10.34 -8.03
N TYR A 363 6.86 -9.28 -8.48
CA TYR A 363 5.44 -9.07 -8.34
C TYR A 363 4.70 -9.10 -9.68
N PHE A 364 5.29 -8.52 -10.73
CA PHE A 364 4.77 -8.55 -12.07
C PHE A 364 5.34 -9.74 -12.84
N ASP A 365 4.46 -10.44 -13.58
CA ASP A 365 4.91 -11.35 -14.63
C ASP A 365 5.43 -10.49 -15.79
N CYS A 366 6.75 -10.39 -15.94
CA CYS A 366 7.40 -9.56 -16.96
C CYS A 366 8.00 -10.44 -18.06
N VAL A 367 7.76 -10.08 -19.31
CA VAL A 367 8.33 -10.77 -20.49
C VAL A 367 8.87 -9.76 -21.49
N THR A 368 9.76 -10.19 -22.38
CA THR A 368 10.28 -9.30 -23.42
C THR A 368 9.57 -9.50 -24.75
N GLN A 369 8.98 -10.68 -24.99
CA GLN A 369 8.28 -11.01 -26.22
C GLN A 369 6.80 -11.32 -25.99
N TYR A 370 5.98 -11.12 -27.03
CA TYR A 370 4.57 -11.50 -27.02
C TYR A 370 4.38 -13.02 -26.97
N ASP A 371 5.27 -13.78 -27.57
CA ASP A 371 5.18 -15.25 -27.63
C ASP A 371 5.37 -15.85 -26.23
N GLU A 372 6.35 -15.35 -25.48
CA GLU A 372 6.54 -15.68 -24.06
C GLU A 372 5.28 -15.38 -23.22
N ALA A 373 4.55 -14.29 -23.53
CA ALA A 373 3.30 -13.98 -22.83
C ALA A 373 2.22 -15.03 -23.08
N ILE A 374 2.12 -15.54 -24.31
CA ILE A 374 1.16 -16.58 -24.69
C ILE A 374 1.52 -17.90 -24.00
N ASP A 375 2.79 -18.28 -24.01
CA ASP A 375 3.27 -19.50 -23.34
C ASP A 375 2.95 -19.49 -21.85
N ILE A 376 3.16 -18.35 -21.16
CA ILE A 376 2.81 -18.19 -19.76
C ILE A 376 1.30 -18.33 -19.54
N LEU A 377 0.47 -17.72 -20.39
CA LEU A 377 -0.99 -17.84 -20.27
C LEU A 377 -1.46 -19.28 -20.50
N ALA A 378 -0.92 -19.96 -21.51
CA ALA A 378 -1.24 -21.34 -21.82
C ALA A 378 -0.85 -22.27 -20.67
N SER A 379 0.37 -22.13 -20.12
CA SER A 379 0.83 -22.90 -18.96
C SER A 379 -0.09 -22.71 -17.75
N LYS A 380 -0.44 -21.46 -17.41
CA LYS A 380 -1.26 -21.18 -16.23
C LYS A 380 -2.69 -21.71 -16.37
N LEU A 381 -3.24 -21.73 -17.58
CA LEU A 381 -4.56 -22.34 -17.84
C LEU A 381 -4.53 -23.87 -17.74
N ASN A 382 -3.45 -24.51 -18.22
CA ASN A 382 -3.28 -25.96 -18.08
C ASN A 382 -3.14 -26.38 -16.61
N ASP A 383 -2.45 -25.59 -15.78
CA ASP A 383 -2.38 -25.83 -14.34
C ASP A 383 -3.75 -25.70 -13.67
N GLU A 384 -4.58 -24.73 -14.06
CA GLU A 384 -5.96 -24.60 -13.55
C GLU A 384 -6.84 -25.80 -13.93
N ILE A 385 -6.69 -26.35 -15.14
CA ILE A 385 -7.41 -27.55 -15.59
C ILE A 385 -6.94 -28.76 -14.78
N ARG A 386 -5.63 -28.94 -14.62
CA ARG A 386 -5.05 -30.06 -13.87
C ARG A 386 -5.45 -30.06 -12.40
N ILE A 387 -5.52 -28.90 -11.75
CA ILE A 387 -5.99 -28.76 -10.37
C ILE A 387 -7.48 -29.12 -10.28
N LYS A 388 -8.31 -28.66 -11.23
CA LYS A 388 -9.73 -29.04 -11.28
C LYS A 388 -9.94 -30.53 -11.48
N GLU A 389 -9.18 -31.16 -12.37
CA GLU A 389 -9.24 -32.61 -12.60
C GLU A 389 -8.84 -33.40 -11.35
N GLN A 390 -7.82 -32.96 -10.60
CA GLN A 390 -7.41 -33.62 -9.35
C GLN A 390 -8.45 -33.48 -8.21
N ASP A 391 -9.24 -32.41 -8.19
CA ASP A 391 -10.33 -32.25 -7.21
C ASP A 391 -11.61 -33.02 -7.60
N ILE A 392 -11.79 -33.43 -8.87
CA ILE A 392 -12.90 -34.28 -9.31
C ILE A 392 -12.76 -35.73 -8.80
N TRP A 393 -11.53 -36.19 -8.53
CA TRP A 393 -11.26 -37.52 -7.97
C TRP A 393 -11.23 -37.57 -6.43
N LYS A 394 -11.62 -36.48 -5.76
CA LYS A 394 -11.82 -36.44 -4.30
C LYS A 394 -13.33 -36.44 -3.98
N PHE A 395 -14.00 -37.53 -4.31
CA PHE A 395 -15.33 -37.87 -3.78
C PHE A 395 -15.37 -39.33 -3.39
#